data_AF-A0A443RNF7-F1
#
_entry.id   AF-A0A443RNF7-F1
#
_cell.length_a   1.000
_cell.length_b   1.000
_cell.length_c   1.000
_cell.angle_alpha   90.00
_cell.angle_beta   90.00
_cell.angle_gamma   90.00
#
_symmetry.space_group_name_H-M   'P 1'
#
loop_
_entity.id
_entity.type
_entity.pdbx_description
1 polymer ?
#
loop_
_entity_poly.entity_id
_entity_poly.type
_entity_poly.pdbx_seq_one_letter_code
_entity_poly.pdbx_strand_id
1 'polypeptide(L)'
;MIDCEESITFFCRGMFPKPSPACGLYNDLTGTKKQRRADKSCFICAQLKHLGTYIKALSFDRVEKRPDDTYEVSFFRRFFARDYLEFRGHMSFRCYIIIVSTTWRRGVHHKMFGDAGCVEKIPEIPNGYYNLTPERTCWNTPRDGSRLAFGCNENYELVGESSFVCADGSWKPESNQTLPHWMESSDSAISDGSFKRQPVCSK
;
A
#
# COMPACT_ATOMS: atom_id res chain seq x y z
N MET A 1 0.42 -7.10 18.54
CA MET A 1 1.63 -6.35 18.16
C MET A 1 1.85 -6.59 16.67
N ILE A 2 2.13 -5.55 15.87
CA ILE A 2 2.42 -5.71 14.44
C ILE A 2 3.85 -6.21 14.30
N ASP A 3 4.03 -7.41 13.74
CA ASP A 3 5.34 -8.07 13.62
C ASP A 3 5.74 -8.39 12.18
N CYS A 4 5.19 -7.66 11.20
CA CYS A 4 5.64 -7.79 9.83
C CYS A 4 7.03 -7.18 9.63
N GLU A 5 7.94 -8.01 9.12
CA GLU A 5 9.30 -7.67 8.74
C GLU A 5 9.46 -7.89 7.23
N GLU A 6 10.08 -6.93 6.55
CA GLU A 6 10.55 -7.11 5.18
C GLU A 6 12.05 -6.82 5.11
N SER A 7 12.77 -7.66 4.38
CA SER A 7 14.18 -7.47 4.11
C SER A 7 14.42 -7.30 2.62
N ILE A 8 15.28 -6.34 2.29
CA ILE A 8 15.64 -6.01 0.92
C ILE A 8 17.14 -6.17 0.78
N THR A 9 17.52 -7.04 -0.16
CA THR A 9 18.92 -7.39 -0.44
C THR A 9 19.21 -7.17 -1.91
N PHE A 10 20.31 -6.47 -2.19
CA PHE A 10 20.89 -6.39 -3.53
C PHE A 10 22.36 -6.74 -3.48
N PHE A 11 22.77 -7.49 -4.49
CA PHE A 11 24.17 -7.79 -4.73
C PHE A 11 24.43 -7.68 -6.24
N CYS A 12 25.32 -6.78 -6.61
CA CYS A 12 25.72 -6.56 -8.00
C CYS A 12 27.22 -6.63 -8.10
N ARG A 13 27.72 -7.36 -9.11
CA ARG A 13 29.14 -7.57 -9.35
C ARG A 13 29.44 -7.32 -10.83
N GLY A 14 30.62 -6.80 -11.13
CA GLY A 14 31.01 -6.56 -12.51
C GLY A 14 30.45 -5.27 -13.12
N MET A 15 30.04 -4.30 -12.30
CA MET A 15 29.43 -3.08 -12.82
C MET A 15 30.48 -2.09 -13.32
N PHE A 16 30.29 -1.56 -14.52
CA PHE A 16 31.15 -0.53 -15.11
C PHE A 16 30.28 0.38 -16.01
N PRO A 17 30.42 1.72 -15.94
CA PRO A 17 31.30 2.53 -15.08
C PRO A 17 30.89 2.49 -13.59
N LYS A 18 31.55 3.29 -12.74
CA LYS A 18 31.20 3.41 -11.31
C LYS A 18 29.70 3.75 -11.16
N PRO A 19 28.90 2.88 -10.53
CA PRO A 19 27.48 3.13 -10.31
C PRO A 19 27.27 4.29 -9.32
N SER A 20 26.24 5.09 -9.56
CA SER A 20 25.69 6.05 -8.58
C SER A 20 24.30 5.59 -8.18
N PRO A 21 24.17 4.87 -7.06
CA PRO A 21 22.89 4.30 -6.72
C PRO A 21 22.08 5.22 -5.80
N ALA A 22 20.77 5.26 -6.00
CA ALA A 22 19.82 6.09 -5.27
C ALA A 22 18.68 5.21 -4.75
N CYS A 23 18.76 4.79 -3.49
CA CYS A 23 17.71 4.04 -2.79
C CYS A 23 16.96 4.92 -1.79
N GLY A 24 15.66 4.71 -1.63
CA GLY A 24 14.87 5.34 -0.58
C GLY A 24 13.49 4.75 -0.40
N LEU A 25 12.85 5.14 0.70
CA LEU A 25 11.44 4.89 0.98
C LEU A 25 10.60 6.09 0.55
N TYR A 26 9.43 5.81 0.00
CA TYR A 26 8.52 6.79 -0.56
C TYR A 26 7.09 6.52 -0.06
N ASN A 27 6.33 7.60 0.13
CA ASN A 27 4.89 7.57 0.37
C ASN A 27 4.17 7.84 -0.95
N ASP A 28 3.32 6.91 -1.37
CA ASP A 28 2.64 6.94 -2.65
C ASP A 28 1.35 7.80 -2.65
N LEU A 29 0.80 8.14 -1.48
CA LEU A 29 -0.45 8.95 -1.35
C LEU A 29 -0.35 10.35 -1.97
N THR A 30 0.81 10.99 -1.80
CA THR A 30 1.04 12.38 -2.17
C THR A 30 1.32 12.56 -3.67
N GLY A 31 1.37 11.46 -4.43
CA GLY A 31 1.53 11.49 -5.89
C GLY A 31 0.37 12.13 -6.66
N THR A 32 -0.80 12.33 -6.03
CA THR A 32 -2.04 12.72 -6.74
C THR A 32 -2.43 14.19 -6.60
N LYS A 33 -1.76 15.00 -5.77
CA LYS A 33 -2.15 16.42 -5.58
C LYS A 33 -0.93 17.36 -5.50
N LYS A 34 -0.73 18.14 -6.58
CA LYS A 34 0.04 19.40 -6.65
C LYS A 34 1.56 19.34 -6.33
N GLN A 35 2.38 19.14 -7.36
CA GLN A 35 3.76 19.69 -7.38
C GLN A 35 3.99 20.57 -8.63
N ARG A 36 3.16 21.62 -8.80
CA ARG A 36 3.50 22.77 -9.67
C ARG A 36 4.28 23.82 -8.86
N ARG A 37 5.48 23.46 -8.41
CA ARG A 37 6.60 24.33 -7.97
C ARG A 37 7.58 23.45 -7.21
N ALA A 38 8.52 22.85 -7.94
CA ALA A 38 9.76 22.39 -7.35
C ALA A 38 10.85 23.37 -7.79
N ASP A 39 11.60 23.80 -6.79
CA ASP A 39 12.73 24.71 -6.82
C ASP A 39 13.76 24.31 -7.89
N LYS A 40 14.26 25.30 -8.64
CA LYS A 40 15.09 25.14 -9.85
C LYS A 40 16.57 24.83 -9.53
N SER A 41 16.93 24.48 -8.30
CA SER A 41 18.33 24.43 -7.88
C SER A 41 19.03 23.07 -8.00
N CYS A 42 18.34 21.97 -8.35
CA CYS A 42 18.98 20.66 -8.56
C CYS A 42 18.53 19.97 -9.85
N PHE A 43 19.31 20.16 -10.92
CA PHE A 43 19.10 19.52 -12.23
C PHE A 43 19.16 17.99 -12.19
N ILE A 44 19.82 17.40 -11.18
CA ILE A 44 19.97 15.93 -11.06
C ILE A 44 18.73 15.28 -10.43
N CYS A 45 17.96 16.00 -9.60
CA CYS A 45 16.70 15.48 -9.03
C CYS A 45 15.51 15.58 -10.01
N ALA A 46 15.61 16.41 -11.05
CA ALA A 46 14.49 16.71 -11.95
C ALA A 46 14.08 15.57 -12.91
N GLN A 47 14.92 14.53 -13.08
CA GLN A 47 14.64 13.39 -13.97
C GLN A 47 14.03 12.15 -13.28
N LEU A 48 13.93 12.16 -11.95
CA LEU A 48 13.19 11.16 -11.18
C LEU A 48 11.77 11.69 -10.89
N LYS A 49 10.99 11.95 -11.94
CA LYS A 49 9.55 12.24 -11.81
C LYS A 49 8.82 10.95 -11.45
N HIS A 50 8.92 10.55 -10.19
CA HIS A 50 8.17 9.42 -9.64
C HIS A 50 7.18 9.98 -8.61
N LEU A 51 5.88 9.81 -8.88
CA LEU A 51 4.78 10.20 -7.99
C LEU A 51 5.03 9.70 -6.56
N GLY A 52 4.99 10.59 -5.56
CA GLY A 52 5.13 10.26 -4.13
C GLY A 52 6.14 11.15 -3.38
N THR A 53 5.92 11.36 -2.09
CA THR A 53 6.81 12.13 -1.21
C THR A 53 7.86 11.22 -0.58
N TYR A 54 9.10 11.67 -0.61
CA TYR A 54 10.22 10.96 -0.03
C TYR A 54 10.10 10.88 1.50
N ILE A 55 10.32 9.67 2.05
CA ILE A 55 10.33 9.40 3.51
C ILE A 55 11.77 9.36 4.03
N LYS A 56 12.63 8.53 3.43
CA LYS A 56 13.98 8.25 3.93
C LYS A 56 14.94 7.79 2.83
N ALA A 57 16.16 8.32 2.80
CA ALA A 57 17.23 7.83 1.90
C ALA A 57 17.97 6.71 2.58
N LEU A 58 18.47 5.81 1.73
CA LEU A 58 19.19 4.63 2.16
C LEU A 58 20.51 4.59 1.40
N SER A 59 21.60 4.51 2.15
CA SER A 59 22.94 4.28 1.61
C SER A 59 23.19 2.79 1.43
N PHE A 60 24.10 2.48 0.51
CA PHE A 60 24.63 1.14 0.30
C PHE A 60 25.59 0.76 1.41
N ASP A 61 25.69 -0.55 1.65
CA ASP A 61 26.62 -1.07 2.64
C ASP A 61 28.03 -1.12 2.08
N ARG A 62 28.15 -1.43 0.78
CA ARG A 62 29.45 -1.57 0.12
C ARG A 62 29.41 -1.11 -1.32
N VAL A 63 30.44 -0.37 -1.71
CA VAL A 63 30.74 0.01 -3.10
C VAL A 63 32.26 -0.08 -3.28
N GLU A 64 32.74 -1.21 -3.76
CA GLU A 64 34.18 -1.51 -3.86
C GLU A 64 34.61 -1.70 -5.31
N LYS A 65 35.78 -1.17 -5.66
CA LYS A 65 36.42 -1.43 -6.95
C LYS A 65 37.15 -2.76 -6.90
N ARG A 66 36.90 -3.62 -7.89
CA ARG A 66 37.51 -4.94 -8.04
C ARG A 66 38.79 -4.85 -8.90
N PRO A 67 39.67 -5.86 -8.85
CA PRO A 67 40.90 -5.89 -9.64
C PRO A 67 40.69 -5.91 -11.15
N ASP A 68 39.50 -6.32 -11.62
CA ASP A 68 39.09 -6.31 -13.02
C ASP A 68 38.55 -4.95 -13.48
N ASP A 69 38.85 -3.87 -12.74
CA ASP A 69 38.37 -2.49 -12.94
C ASP A 69 36.84 -2.31 -12.90
N THR A 70 36.10 -3.34 -12.49
CA THR A 70 34.66 -3.27 -12.26
C THR A 70 34.33 -2.92 -10.80
N TYR A 71 33.06 -2.66 -10.52
CA TYR A 71 32.57 -2.38 -9.18
C TYR A 71 31.68 -3.51 -8.66
N GLU A 72 31.81 -3.77 -7.36
CA GLU A 72 30.89 -4.59 -6.59
C GLU A 72 30.09 -3.70 -5.63
N VAL A 73 28.79 -3.94 -5.59
CA VAL A 73 27.84 -3.15 -4.80
C VAL A 73 26.92 -4.08 -4.02
N SER A 74 26.77 -3.82 -2.73
CA SER A 74 25.83 -4.54 -1.88
C SER A 74 24.98 -3.62 -1.01
N PHE A 75 23.74 -4.06 -0.79
CA PHE A 75 22.77 -3.40 0.04
C PHE A 75 21.94 -4.45 0.78
N PHE A 76 21.77 -4.25 2.07
CA PHE A 76 20.92 -5.05 2.93
C PHE A 76 20.23 -4.12 3.94
N ARG A 77 18.90 -4.07 3.90
CA ARG A 77 18.11 -3.37 4.92
C ARG A 77 16.94 -4.22 5.35
N ARG A 78 16.59 -4.09 6.63
CA ARG A 78 15.44 -4.70 7.26
C ARG A 78 14.50 -3.60 7.74
N PHE A 79 13.21 -3.77 7.50
CA PHE A 79 12.19 -2.81 7.85
C PHE A 79 11.08 -3.51 8.63
N PHE A 80 10.51 -2.82 9.62
CA PHE A 80 9.36 -3.30 10.38
C PHE A 80 8.15 -2.41 10.13
N ALA A 81 6.98 -3.01 9.90
CA ALA A 81 5.76 -2.27 9.58
C ALA A 81 5.33 -1.31 10.71
N ARG A 82 5.60 -1.68 11.97
CA ARG A 82 5.33 -0.86 13.16
C ARG A 82 6.02 0.51 13.16
N ASP A 83 7.11 0.67 12.42
CA ASP A 83 7.85 1.93 12.35
C ASP A 83 7.22 2.93 11.37
N TYR A 84 6.25 2.48 10.56
CA TYR A 84 5.67 3.25 9.44
C TYR A 84 4.14 3.28 9.48
N LEU A 85 3.55 3.31 10.68
CA LEU A 85 2.09 3.29 10.88
C LEU A 85 1.37 4.52 10.30
N GLU A 86 2.07 5.60 10.00
CA GLU A 86 1.53 6.80 9.35
C GLU A 86 1.35 6.62 7.83
N PHE A 87 2.00 5.62 7.21
CA PHE A 87 2.01 5.38 5.76
C PHE A 87 1.37 4.03 5.38
N ARG A 88 0.44 3.51 6.20
CA ARG A 88 -0.20 2.19 6.03
C ARG A 88 -0.68 1.96 4.60
N GLY A 89 -0.19 0.90 3.95
CA GLY A 89 -0.59 0.50 2.59
C GLY A 89 -0.11 1.41 1.45
N HIS A 90 0.66 2.44 1.77
CA HIS A 90 1.09 3.47 0.82
C HIS A 90 2.61 3.67 0.80
N MET A 91 3.36 2.70 1.32
CA MET A 91 4.82 2.78 1.35
C MET A 91 5.44 1.95 0.24
N SER A 92 6.42 2.52 -0.46
CA SER A 92 7.21 1.83 -1.46
C SER A 92 8.71 2.03 -1.25
N PHE A 93 9.48 0.96 -1.46
CA PHE A 93 10.91 1.02 -1.62
C PHE A 93 11.25 1.22 -3.09
N ARG A 94 12.07 2.22 -3.38
CA ARG A 94 12.55 2.49 -4.73
C ARG A 94 14.06 2.60 -4.70
N CYS A 95 14.73 1.84 -5.56
CA CYS A 95 16.15 1.97 -5.74
C CYS A 95 16.56 1.89 -7.19
N TYR A 96 17.35 2.86 -7.63
CA TYR A 96 17.86 2.95 -9.00
C TYR A 96 19.37 3.01 -8.99
N ILE A 97 20.00 2.16 -9.81
CA ILE A 97 21.41 2.26 -10.18
C ILE A 97 21.47 3.13 -11.43
N ILE A 98 22.24 4.20 -11.35
CA ILE A 98 22.38 5.19 -12.42
C ILE A 98 23.85 5.23 -12.83
N ILE A 99 24.10 5.27 -14.13
CA ILE A 99 25.44 5.56 -14.67
C ILE A 99 25.47 7.03 -15.07
N VAL A 100 26.27 7.82 -14.35
CA VAL A 100 26.40 9.27 -14.58
C VAL A 100 26.80 9.53 -16.03
N SER A 101 26.25 10.60 -16.61
CA SER A 101 26.45 10.99 -18.00
C SER A 101 25.84 10.05 -19.05
N THR A 102 24.99 9.10 -18.64
CA THR A 102 24.20 8.25 -19.53
C THR A 102 22.72 8.31 -19.18
N THR A 103 21.86 7.82 -20.07
CA THR A 103 20.43 7.60 -19.79
C THR A 103 20.18 6.23 -19.14
N TRP A 104 21.22 5.44 -18.93
CA TRP A 104 21.09 4.10 -18.36
C TRP A 104 20.66 4.19 -16.90
N ARG A 105 19.54 3.56 -16.62
CA ARG A 105 18.95 3.44 -15.28
C ARG A 105 18.34 2.05 -15.16
N ARG A 106 18.68 1.35 -14.08
CA ARG A 106 18.04 0.07 -13.74
C ARG A 106 17.72 0.09 -12.27
N GLY A 107 16.52 -0.33 -11.91
CA GLY A 107 16.09 -0.24 -10.53
C GLY A 107 14.97 -1.20 -10.19
N VAL A 108 14.62 -1.18 -8.90
CA VAL A 108 13.53 -1.95 -8.32
C VAL A 108 12.57 -0.98 -7.67
N HIS A 109 11.28 -1.24 -7.89
CA HIS A 109 10.18 -0.64 -7.17
C HIS A 109 9.43 -1.76 -6.47
N HIS A 110 9.37 -1.72 -5.15
CA HIS A 110 8.76 -2.75 -4.32
C HIS A 110 7.74 -2.10 -3.38
N LYS A 111 6.52 -2.61 -3.35
CA LYS A 111 5.49 -2.16 -2.39
C LYS A 111 5.79 -2.79 -1.04
N MET A 112 5.97 -1.95 -0.03
CA MET A 112 6.35 -2.38 1.31
C MET A 112 5.13 -2.80 2.11
N PHE A 113 5.19 -3.98 2.73
CA PHE A 113 4.20 -4.54 3.67
C PHE A 113 2.79 -4.74 3.09
N GLY A 114 2.66 -4.81 1.76
CA GLY A 114 1.40 -5.05 1.07
C GLY A 114 0.33 -3.96 1.28
N ASP A 115 -0.90 -4.29 0.91
CA ASP A 115 -2.05 -3.39 1.02
C ASP A 115 -2.48 -3.17 2.47
N ALA A 116 -3.02 -1.96 2.74
CA ALA A 116 -3.60 -1.61 4.03
C ALA A 116 -4.88 -2.38 4.36
N GLY A 117 -5.46 -3.14 3.43
CA GLY A 117 -6.76 -3.79 3.63
C GLY A 117 -7.87 -2.78 3.95
N CYS A 118 -8.98 -3.26 4.51
CA CYS A 118 -10.12 -2.41 4.84
C CYS A 118 -10.01 -1.75 6.20
N VAL A 119 -10.61 -0.57 6.32
CA VAL A 119 -10.69 0.15 7.60
C VAL A 119 -11.52 -0.66 8.60
N GLU A 120 -10.97 -0.89 9.80
CA GLU A 120 -11.57 -1.71 10.87
C GLU A 120 -12.77 -1.05 11.56
N LYS A 121 -13.22 0.15 11.14
CA LYS A 121 -14.39 0.81 11.75
C LYS A 121 -15.68 0.12 11.33
N ILE A 122 -15.94 -1.03 11.95
CA ILE A 122 -17.18 -1.79 11.87
C ILE A 122 -18.22 -1.06 12.73
N PRO A 123 -19.42 -0.77 12.21
CA PRO A 123 -20.48 -0.15 13.00
C PRO A 123 -20.91 -1.07 14.14
N GLU A 124 -21.12 -0.51 15.32
CA GLU A 124 -21.77 -1.23 16.42
C GLU A 124 -23.26 -1.43 16.09
N ILE A 125 -23.75 -2.66 16.27
CA ILE A 125 -25.15 -3.01 16.02
C ILE A 125 -25.81 -3.34 17.35
N PRO A 126 -26.71 -2.48 17.87
CA PRO A 126 -27.49 -2.78 19.05
C PRO A 126 -28.32 -4.05 18.83
N ASN A 127 -28.30 -4.96 19.81
CA ASN A 127 -28.98 -6.25 19.73
C ASN A 127 -28.55 -7.13 18.55
N GLY A 128 -27.34 -6.93 18.05
CA GLY A 128 -26.73 -7.76 17.02
C GLY A 128 -25.28 -8.11 17.34
N TYR A 129 -24.73 -8.97 16.50
CA TYR A 129 -23.35 -9.40 16.50
C TYR A 129 -22.81 -9.42 15.07
N TYR A 130 -21.49 -9.49 14.93
CA TYR A 130 -20.85 -9.65 13.64
C TYR A 130 -19.76 -10.71 13.71
N ASN A 131 -19.59 -11.42 12.60
CA ASN A 131 -18.53 -12.40 12.40
C ASN A 131 -17.61 -11.90 11.30
N LEU A 132 -16.32 -11.76 11.63
CA LEU A 132 -15.28 -11.28 10.74
C LEU A 132 -14.27 -12.41 10.46
N THR A 133 -13.88 -12.58 9.20
CA THR A 133 -12.77 -13.48 8.85
C THR A 133 -11.48 -13.05 9.57
N PRO A 134 -10.75 -13.98 10.22
CA PRO A 134 -9.60 -13.63 11.08
C PRO A 134 -8.36 -13.15 10.31
N GLU A 135 -8.35 -13.23 8.99
CA GLU A 135 -7.19 -12.89 8.17
C GLU A 135 -6.88 -11.40 8.19
N ARG A 136 -5.70 -11.07 8.70
CA ARG A 136 -5.22 -9.69 8.80
C ARG A 136 -4.06 -9.41 7.85
N THR A 137 -3.93 -8.14 7.47
CA THR A 137 -2.77 -7.61 6.76
C THR A 137 -1.63 -7.30 7.74
N CYS A 138 -0.48 -6.90 7.21
CA CYS A 138 0.62 -6.37 8.00
C CYS A 138 0.31 -5.08 8.77
N TRP A 139 -0.83 -4.46 8.49
CA TRP A 139 -1.30 -3.25 9.16
C TRP A 139 -2.36 -3.53 10.23
N ASN A 140 -2.54 -4.81 10.58
CA ASN A 140 -3.52 -5.31 11.55
C ASN A 140 -4.99 -5.04 11.16
N THR A 141 -5.25 -4.85 9.87
CA THR A 141 -6.57 -4.62 9.29
C THR A 141 -7.05 -5.86 8.52
N PRO A 142 -8.36 -6.02 8.29
CA PRO A 142 -8.89 -7.09 7.46
C PRO A 142 -8.30 -7.07 6.04
N ARG A 143 -7.81 -8.22 5.57
CA ARG A 143 -7.26 -8.37 4.22
C ARG A 143 -8.36 -8.25 3.17
N ASP A 144 -8.02 -7.79 1.97
CA ASP A 144 -8.88 -7.91 0.80
C ASP A 144 -9.39 -9.35 0.62
N GLY A 145 -10.69 -9.49 0.38
CA GLY A 145 -11.42 -10.77 0.40
C GLY A 145 -11.99 -11.16 1.75
N SER A 146 -11.62 -10.50 2.86
CA SER A 146 -12.21 -10.75 4.18
C SER A 146 -13.71 -10.49 4.17
N ARG A 147 -14.46 -11.32 4.90
CA ARG A 147 -15.92 -11.27 4.96
C ARG A 147 -16.39 -10.82 6.34
N LEU A 148 -17.39 -9.96 6.35
CA LEU A 148 -18.07 -9.46 7.53
C LEU A 148 -19.54 -9.84 7.41
N ALA A 149 -20.00 -10.74 8.27
CA ALA A 149 -21.40 -11.21 8.30
C ALA A 149 -22.08 -10.73 9.58
N PHE A 150 -23.27 -10.15 9.45
CA PHE A 150 -24.04 -9.61 10.56
C PHE A 150 -25.17 -10.56 10.97
N GLY A 151 -25.46 -10.60 12.26
CA GLY A 151 -26.56 -11.34 12.85
C GLY A 151 -27.24 -10.55 13.96
N CYS A 152 -28.49 -10.89 14.25
CA CYS A 152 -29.25 -10.30 15.34
C CYS A 152 -29.47 -11.31 16.47
N ASN A 153 -29.64 -10.79 17.68
CA ASN A 153 -30.04 -11.59 18.84
C ASN A 153 -31.48 -12.11 18.67
N GLU A 154 -31.88 -13.06 19.50
CA GLU A 154 -33.23 -13.64 19.46
C GLU A 154 -34.32 -12.55 19.54
N ASN A 155 -35.39 -12.73 18.74
CA ASN A 155 -36.51 -11.80 18.58
C ASN A 155 -36.19 -10.47 17.88
N TYR A 156 -35.06 -10.38 17.18
CA TYR A 156 -34.77 -9.27 16.27
C TYR A 156 -34.51 -9.79 14.86
N GLU A 157 -35.01 -9.07 13.88
CA GLU A 157 -34.79 -9.32 12.46
C GLU A 157 -33.77 -8.35 11.90
N LEU A 158 -32.88 -8.88 11.06
CA LEU A 158 -31.85 -8.09 10.39
C LEU A 158 -32.46 -7.35 9.20
N VAL A 159 -32.47 -6.02 9.28
CA VAL A 159 -32.91 -5.13 8.21
C VAL A 159 -31.68 -4.49 7.57
N GLY A 160 -31.48 -4.71 6.27
CA GLY A 160 -30.35 -4.15 5.51
C GLY A 160 -29.46 -5.23 4.90
N GLU A 161 -28.19 -4.87 4.66
CA GLU A 161 -27.21 -5.79 4.07
C GLU A 161 -26.66 -6.75 5.14
N SER A 162 -26.74 -8.06 4.89
CA SER A 162 -26.31 -9.07 5.86
C SER A 162 -24.82 -9.41 5.78
N SER A 163 -24.17 -9.15 4.64
CA SER A 163 -22.75 -9.42 4.47
C SER A 163 -22.00 -8.38 3.63
N PHE A 164 -20.75 -8.15 4.01
CA PHE A 164 -19.82 -7.28 3.31
C PHE A 164 -18.52 -8.01 3.05
N VAL A 165 -17.89 -7.68 1.92
CA VAL A 165 -16.57 -8.17 1.53
C VAL A 165 -15.61 -7.00 1.48
N CYS A 166 -14.41 -7.18 2.02
CA CYS A 166 -13.34 -6.22 1.90
C CYS A 166 -12.81 -6.23 0.47
N ALA A 167 -12.94 -5.10 -0.24
CA ALA A 167 -12.43 -4.94 -1.61
C ALA A 167 -11.90 -3.52 -1.83
N ASP A 168 -10.70 -3.42 -2.39
CA ASP A 168 -10.03 -2.16 -2.71
C ASP A 168 -9.90 -1.23 -1.48
N GLY A 169 -9.58 -1.81 -0.32
CA GLY A 169 -9.44 -1.09 0.94
C GLY A 169 -10.75 -0.55 1.54
N SER A 170 -11.91 -0.97 1.02
CA SER A 170 -13.22 -0.57 1.55
C SER A 170 -14.20 -1.74 1.67
N TRP A 171 -15.11 -1.67 2.63
CA TRP A 171 -16.18 -2.66 2.76
C TRP A 171 -17.23 -2.46 1.66
N LYS A 172 -17.48 -3.51 0.88
CA LYS A 172 -18.50 -3.54 -0.18
C LYS A 172 -19.61 -4.53 0.16
N PRO A 173 -20.89 -4.20 -0.07
CA PRO A 173 -21.99 -5.16 0.01
C PRO A 173 -21.71 -6.39 -0.85
N GLU A 174 -21.96 -7.58 -0.32
CA GLU A 174 -21.78 -8.81 -1.11
C GLU A 174 -22.80 -8.91 -2.25
N SER A 175 -24.01 -8.37 -2.05
CA SER A 175 -25.07 -8.30 -3.07
C SER A 175 -24.66 -7.57 -4.36
N ASN A 176 -23.63 -6.71 -4.33
CA ASN A 176 -23.13 -5.99 -5.50
C ASN A 176 -22.15 -6.80 -6.36
N GLN A 177 -21.65 -7.96 -5.89
CA GLN A 177 -20.68 -8.78 -6.63
C GLN A 177 -21.33 -9.75 -7.62
N THR A 178 -22.66 -9.93 -7.54
CA THR A 178 -23.43 -10.89 -8.34
C THR A 178 -24.10 -10.27 -9.57
N LEU A 179 -23.97 -8.96 -9.81
CA LEU A 179 -24.55 -8.34 -11.00
C LEU A 179 -23.59 -8.40 -12.19
N PRO A 180 -23.97 -8.99 -13.34
CA PRO A 180 -23.19 -8.90 -14.55
C PRO A 180 -23.17 -7.44 -15.07
N HIS A 181 -22.05 -7.06 -15.71
CA HIS A 181 -21.68 -5.72 -16.21
C HIS A 181 -22.74 -4.98 -17.07
N TRP A 182 -23.86 -5.61 -17.46
CA TRP A 182 -24.87 -5.00 -18.33
C TRP A 182 -26.12 -4.47 -17.60
N MET A 183 -26.20 -4.55 -16.27
CA MET A 183 -27.23 -3.86 -15.48
C MET A 183 -26.64 -2.70 -14.65
N GLU A 184 -26.07 -1.71 -15.33
CA GLU A 184 -25.89 -0.38 -14.72
C GLU A 184 -27.23 0.37 -14.80
N SER A 185 -28.08 0.15 -13.80
CA SER A 185 -29.16 1.10 -13.55
C SER A 185 -28.57 2.34 -12.88
N SER A 186 -28.60 3.44 -13.60
CA SER A 186 -28.33 4.80 -13.14
C SER A 186 -29.02 5.10 -11.81
N ASP A 187 -28.25 5.07 -10.73
CA ASP A 187 -28.32 6.01 -9.60
C ASP A 187 -27.18 5.72 -8.61
N SER A 188 -25.99 6.25 -8.88
CA SER A 188 -24.96 6.35 -7.85
C SER A 188 -24.29 7.72 -7.89
N ALA A 189 -24.97 8.66 -7.24
CA ALA A 189 -24.34 9.83 -6.69
C ALA A 189 -23.15 9.40 -5.80
N ILE A 190 -21.99 9.91 -6.18
CA ILE A 190 -20.76 9.99 -5.41
C ILE A 190 -21.09 10.51 -4.00
N SER A 191 -20.77 9.74 -2.98
CA SER A 191 -20.48 10.28 -1.65
C SER A 191 -19.80 9.19 -0.82
N ASP A 192 -18.62 9.54 -0.30
CA ASP A 192 -17.81 8.94 0.78
C ASP A 192 -18.15 7.53 1.27
N GLY A 193 -17.09 6.73 1.45
CA GLY A 193 -17.07 5.36 1.98
C GLY A 193 -17.80 5.16 3.31
N SER A 194 -19.12 5.24 3.26
CA SER A 194 -20.07 5.04 4.33
C SER A 194 -21.06 3.96 3.88
N PHE A 195 -21.35 3.05 4.81
CA PHE A 195 -22.31 1.96 4.68
C PHE A 195 -23.69 2.55 4.30
N LYS A 196 -24.02 2.68 3.00
CA LYS A 196 -25.31 3.27 2.55
C LYS A 196 -26.54 2.43 2.94
N ARG A 197 -26.36 1.21 3.44
CA ARG A 197 -27.38 0.34 4.05
C ARG A 197 -26.80 -0.33 5.29
N GLN A 198 -26.61 0.45 6.36
CA GLN A 198 -26.14 -0.11 7.61
C GLN A 198 -27.12 -1.21 8.08
N PRO A 199 -26.61 -2.39 8.45
CA PRO A 199 -27.45 -3.43 9.04
C PRO A 199 -27.97 -2.96 10.40
N VAL A 200 -29.28 -3.12 10.61
CA VAL A 200 -29.96 -2.78 11.87
C VAL A 200 -30.79 -3.97 12.33
N CYS A 201 -30.79 -4.25 13.62
CA CYS A 201 -31.65 -5.26 14.23
C CYS A 201 -32.95 -4.58 14.73
N SER A 202 -34.09 -4.91 14.11
CA SER A 202 -35.42 -4.41 14.52
C SER A 202 -36.24 -5.54 15.15
N LYS A 203 -37.15 -5.19 16.07
CA LYS A 203 -38.24 -6.10 16.48
C LYS A 203 -39.44 -5.94 15.55
#